data_AF-A0A9W9Q182-F1
#
_entry.id   AF-A0A9W9Q182-F1
#
_cell.length_a   1.000
_cell.length_b   1.000
_cell.length_c   1.000
_cell.angle_alpha   90.00
_cell.angle_beta   90.00
_cell.angle_gamma   90.00
#
_symmetry.space_group_name_H-M   'P 1'
#
loop_
_entity.id
_entity.type
_entity.pdbx_description
1 polymer ?
#
loop_
_entity_poly.entity_id
_entity_poly.type
_entity_poly.pdbx_seq_one_letter_code
_entity_poly.pdbx_strand_id
1 'polypeptide(L)'
;MAPDLECLIGYQFKDRSLMEEALEEAGPEAAGNERLALLGDTILSLMLLRRWYGEGNTTEQGTNLLQVYACNRNLTSRARSLDLQKFIHQRLDQERSVPDEALATTVEAILGAVWLDSEESPQKVNNVMKKISLYPAKLCDFAR
;
A
#
# COMPACT_ATOMS: atom_id res chain seq x y z
N MET A 1 -2.86 16.08 18.75
CA MET A 1 -3.78 15.24 17.95
C MET A 1 -2.92 14.28 17.16
N ALA A 2 -3.22 12.98 17.16
CA ALA A 2 -2.55 12.05 16.25
C ALA A 2 -2.84 12.49 14.81
N PRO A 3 -1.88 12.36 13.87
CA PRO A 3 -2.14 12.66 12.47
C PRO A 3 -3.25 11.73 11.95
N ASP A 4 -4.16 12.28 11.15
CA ASP A 4 -5.15 11.49 10.41
C ASP A 4 -4.45 10.72 9.26
N LEU A 5 -5.01 9.57 8.85
CA LEU A 5 -4.46 8.74 7.77
C LEU A 5 -4.24 9.56 6.50
N GLU A 6 -5.20 10.41 6.13
CA GLU A 6 -5.12 11.26 4.94
C GLU A 6 -3.88 12.17 4.94
N CYS A 7 -3.48 12.67 6.12
CA CYS A 7 -2.28 13.48 6.29
C CYS A 7 -1.00 12.63 6.17
N LEU A 8 -1.03 11.43 6.75
CA LEU A 8 0.07 10.46 6.71
C LEU A 8 0.39 10.07 5.26
N ILE A 9 -0.64 9.71 4.48
CA ILE A 9 -0.48 9.24 3.09
C ILE A 9 -0.47 10.38 2.07
N GLY A 10 -0.82 11.61 2.48
CA GLY A 10 -0.84 12.79 1.61
C GLY A 10 -1.93 12.74 0.54
N TYR A 11 -3.07 12.10 0.84
CA TYR A 11 -4.21 11.95 -0.05
C TYR A 11 -5.50 12.20 0.73
N GLN A 12 -6.35 13.08 0.21
CA GLN A 12 -7.69 13.33 0.73
C GLN A 12 -8.70 12.56 -0.13
N PHE A 13 -9.47 11.69 0.49
CA PHE A 13 -10.49 10.89 -0.16
C PHE A 13 -11.72 11.73 -0.49
N LYS A 14 -12.26 11.54 -1.70
CA LYS A 14 -13.58 12.05 -2.06
C LYS A 14 -14.67 11.19 -1.41
N ASP A 15 -14.49 9.87 -1.45
CA ASP A 15 -15.33 8.87 -0.82
C ASP A 15 -14.60 8.25 0.39
N ARG A 16 -15.03 8.67 1.59
CA ARG A 16 -14.45 8.17 2.85
C ARG A 16 -14.74 6.69 3.10
N SER A 17 -15.77 6.11 2.47
CA SER A 17 -16.07 4.69 2.66
C SER A 17 -14.95 3.79 2.11
N LEU A 18 -14.25 4.22 1.06
CA LEU A 18 -13.07 3.52 0.54
C LEU A 18 -11.89 3.55 1.53
N MET A 19 -11.72 4.67 2.24
CA MET A 19 -10.71 4.80 3.28
C MET A 19 -11.03 3.88 4.47
N GLU A 20 -12.28 3.90 4.92
CA GLU A 20 -12.77 3.06 6.01
C GLU A 20 -12.65 1.57 5.66
N GLU A 21 -13.07 1.17 4.44
CA GLU A 21 -12.92 -0.21 3.95
C GLU A 21 -11.45 -0.63 3.89
N ALA A 22 -10.54 0.25 3.46
CA ALA A 22 -9.10 -0.08 3.43
C ALA A 22 -8.50 -0.36 4.82
N LEU A 23 -9.06 0.25 5.87
CA LEU A 23 -8.63 0.11 7.25
C LEU A 23 -9.32 -1.03 8.02
N GLU A 24 -10.34 -1.65 7.44
CA GLU A 24 -11.11 -2.72 8.07
C GLU A 24 -10.42 -4.07 7.86
N GLU A 25 -9.95 -4.70 8.93
CA GLU A 25 -9.34 -6.02 8.84
C GLU A 25 -10.37 -7.09 8.44
N ALA A 26 -9.96 -8.02 7.58
CA ALA A 26 -10.78 -9.19 7.24
C ALA A 26 -11.11 -10.04 8.46
N GLY A 27 -12.23 -10.76 8.39
CA GLY A 27 -12.65 -11.68 9.43
C GLY A 27 -13.45 -12.86 8.87
N PRO A 28 -13.87 -13.79 9.74
CA PRO A 28 -14.48 -15.06 9.30
C PRO A 28 -15.72 -14.93 8.40
N GLU A 29 -16.46 -13.83 8.52
CA GLU A 29 -17.73 -13.61 7.80
C GLU A 29 -17.71 -12.34 6.91
N ALA A 30 -16.57 -11.65 6.81
CA ALA A 30 -16.45 -10.43 6.01
C ALA A 30 -15.04 -10.29 5.43
N ALA A 31 -14.97 -10.02 4.14
CA ALA A 31 -13.71 -9.84 3.43
C ALA A 31 -12.89 -8.62 3.90
N GLY A 32 -13.52 -7.66 4.59
CA GLY A 32 -12.85 -6.42 5.00
C GLY A 32 -12.12 -5.77 3.83
N ASN A 33 -10.86 -5.42 4.04
CA ASN A 33 -9.99 -4.79 3.06
C ASN A 33 -9.40 -5.73 1.98
N GLU A 34 -9.65 -7.05 2.01
CA GLU A 34 -9.02 -8.01 1.08
C GLU A 34 -9.31 -7.73 -0.39
N ARG A 35 -10.51 -7.27 -0.72
CA ARG A 35 -10.88 -6.94 -2.12
C ARG A 35 -10.10 -5.75 -2.63
N LEU A 36 -9.94 -4.71 -1.79
CA LEU A 36 -9.13 -3.54 -2.10
C LEU A 36 -7.65 -3.91 -2.16
N ALA A 37 -7.18 -4.78 -1.27
CA ALA A 37 -5.79 -5.24 -1.23
C ALA A 37 -5.42 -6.00 -2.50
N LEU A 38 -6.29 -6.91 -2.97
CA LEU A 38 -6.05 -7.64 -4.22
C LEU A 38 -5.90 -6.72 -5.43
N LEU A 39 -6.74 -5.69 -5.53
CA LEU A 39 -6.60 -4.66 -6.56
C LEU A 39 -5.29 -3.86 -6.34
N GLY A 40 -5.05 -3.46 -5.11
CA GLY A 40 -3.90 -2.67 -4.68
C GLY A 40 -2.55 -3.31 -4.96
N ASP A 41 -2.40 -4.62 -4.77
CA ASP A 41 -1.20 -5.38 -5.10
C ASP A 41 -0.90 -5.33 -6.61
N THR A 42 -1.94 -5.50 -7.44
CA THR A 42 -1.80 -5.37 -8.89
C THR A 42 -1.38 -3.94 -9.29
N ILE A 43 -1.97 -2.93 -8.64
CA ILE A 43 -1.63 -1.53 -8.88
C ILE A 43 -0.20 -1.21 -8.41
N LEU A 44 0.23 -1.70 -7.26
CA LEU A 44 1.61 -1.57 -6.77
C LEU A 44 2.60 -2.14 -7.80
N SER A 45 2.34 -3.36 -8.26
CA SER A 45 3.16 -4.04 -9.27
C SER A 45 3.20 -3.25 -10.58
N LEU A 46 2.05 -2.77 -11.07
CA LEU A 46 1.96 -1.92 -12.26
C LEU A 46 2.78 -0.64 -12.11
N MET A 47 2.69 0.05 -10.97
CA MET A 47 3.39 1.30 -10.73
C MET A 47 4.91 1.11 -10.70
N LEU A 48 5.39 0.04 -10.07
CA LEU A 48 6.80 -0.34 -10.06
C LEU A 48 7.30 -0.68 -11.48
N LEU A 49 6.58 -1.52 -12.22
CA LEU A 49 6.97 -1.93 -13.57
C LEU A 49 6.89 -0.79 -14.58
N ARG A 50 5.90 0.11 -14.47
CA ARG A 50 5.80 1.28 -15.33
C ARG A 50 7.03 2.17 -15.19
N ARG A 51 7.53 2.34 -13.97
CA ARG A 51 8.76 3.09 -13.73
C ARG A 51 9.97 2.35 -14.28
N TRP A 52 10.12 1.06 -13.96
CA TRP A 52 11.21 0.22 -14.46
C TRP A 52 11.32 0.24 -15.99
N TYR A 53 10.19 0.11 -16.69
CA TYR A 53 10.15 0.08 -18.16
C TYR A 53 10.69 1.38 -18.78
N GLY A 54 10.37 2.53 -18.17
CA GLY A 54 10.85 3.83 -18.63
C GLY A 54 12.37 4.06 -18.46
N GLU A 55 13.05 3.23 -17.67
CA GLU A 55 14.49 3.35 -17.39
C GLU A 55 15.35 2.45 -18.32
N GLY A 56 14.74 1.60 -19.15
CA GLY A 56 15.47 0.73 -20.11
C GLY A 56 16.26 -0.41 -19.44
N ASN A 57 15.88 -0.78 -18.21
CA ASN A 57 16.52 -1.82 -17.41
C ASN A 57 16.21 -3.24 -17.95
N THR A 58 17.00 -4.23 -17.53
CA THR A 58 16.79 -5.64 -17.90
C THR A 58 15.54 -6.22 -17.24
N THR A 59 15.01 -7.31 -17.81
CA THR A 59 13.87 -8.04 -17.23
C THR A 59 14.17 -8.59 -15.83
N GLU A 60 15.40 -9.06 -15.59
CA GLU A 60 15.85 -9.50 -14.27
C GLU A 60 15.74 -8.38 -13.22
N GLN A 61 16.17 -7.16 -13.55
CA GLN A 61 16.04 -6.01 -12.68
C GLN A 61 14.56 -5.69 -12.37
N GLY A 62 13.65 -5.89 -13.34
CA GLY A 62 12.21 -5.71 -13.15
C GLY A 62 11.61 -6.75 -12.21
N THR A 63 11.98 -8.03 -12.36
CA THR A 63 11.57 -9.10 -11.46
C THR A 63 12.07 -8.86 -10.04
N ASN A 64 13.34 -8.49 -9.89
CA ASN A 64 13.95 -8.20 -8.59
C ASN A 64 13.28 -6.99 -7.91
N LEU A 65 12.90 -5.97 -8.69
CA LEU A 65 12.15 -4.82 -8.18
C LEU A 65 10.85 -5.25 -7.50
N LEU A 66 10.05 -6.09 -8.14
CA LEU A 66 8.80 -6.59 -7.57
C LEU A 66 9.06 -7.42 -6.31
N GLN A 67 10.02 -8.35 -6.36
CA GLN A 67 10.35 -9.21 -5.22
C GLN A 67 10.80 -8.42 -3.98
N VAL A 68 11.47 -7.28 -4.17
CA VAL A 68 11.91 -6.44 -3.06
C VAL A 68 10.78 -5.56 -2.54
N TYR A 69 10.02 -4.90 -3.41
CA TYR A 69 9.13 -3.81 -3.00
C TYR A 69 7.67 -4.19 -2.85
N ALA A 70 7.20 -5.17 -3.62
CA ALA A 70 5.84 -5.69 -3.56
C ALA A 70 5.74 -6.94 -2.68
N CYS A 71 6.74 -7.25 -1.84
CA CYS A 71 6.65 -8.35 -0.90
C CYS A 71 6.08 -7.91 0.45
N ASN A 72 5.31 -8.80 1.10
CA ASN A 72 4.71 -8.55 2.42
C ASN A 72 5.73 -8.03 3.43
N ARG A 73 6.97 -8.58 3.44
CA ARG A 73 8.03 -8.11 4.34
C ARG A 73 8.31 -6.61 4.22
N ASN A 74 8.39 -6.08 3.00
CA ASN A 74 8.59 -4.64 2.79
C ASN A 74 7.34 -3.86 3.20
N LEU A 75 6.16 -4.31 2.79
CA LEU A 75 4.89 -3.65 3.08
C LEU A 75 4.62 -3.55 4.60
N THR A 76 4.77 -4.65 5.33
CA THR A 76 4.68 -4.70 6.79
C THR A 76 5.71 -3.76 7.44
N SER A 77 6.96 -3.78 6.99
CA SER A 77 8.00 -2.89 7.52
C SER A 77 7.64 -1.42 7.35
N ARG A 78 7.08 -1.06 6.18
CA ARG A 78 6.59 0.31 5.92
C ARG A 78 5.39 0.65 6.79
N ALA A 79 4.41 -0.23 6.89
CA ALA A 79 3.26 -0.04 7.76
C ALA A 79 3.65 0.23 9.21
N ARG A 80 4.57 -0.58 9.77
CA ARG A 80 5.10 -0.39 11.13
C ARG A 80 5.83 0.95 11.29
N SER A 81 6.64 1.33 10.31
CA SER A 81 7.40 2.60 10.34
C SER A 81 6.50 3.84 10.32
N LEU A 82 5.31 3.70 9.75
CA LEU A 82 4.29 4.75 9.64
C LEU A 82 3.28 4.68 10.80
N ASP A 83 3.43 3.71 11.70
CA ASP A 83 2.52 3.46 12.81
C ASP A 83 1.08 3.16 12.34
N LEU A 84 0.95 2.51 11.17
CA LEU A 84 -0.35 2.23 10.54
C LEU A 84 -1.27 1.36 11.39
N GLN A 85 -0.69 0.56 12.30
CA GLN A 85 -1.43 -0.27 13.26
C GLN A 85 -2.47 0.53 14.06
N LYS A 86 -2.27 1.84 14.27
CA LYS A 86 -3.19 2.68 15.03
C LYS A 86 -4.48 3.03 14.29
N PHE A 87 -4.52 2.84 12.97
CA PHE A 87 -5.67 3.15 12.13
C PHE A 87 -6.47 1.90 11.75
N ILE A 88 -5.89 0.70 11.93
CA ILE A 88 -6.52 -0.55 11.53
C ILE A 88 -7.59 -0.94 12.54
N HIS A 89 -8.81 -1.16 12.04
CA HIS A 89 -9.93 -1.65 12.83
C HIS A 89 -9.87 -3.17 12.87
N GLN A 90 -9.37 -3.70 13.99
CA GLN A 90 -9.28 -5.14 14.22
C GLN A 90 -10.65 -5.71 14.60
N ARG A 91 -11.11 -6.72 13.86
CA ARG A 91 -12.44 -7.33 14.06
C ARG A 91 -12.53 -8.31 15.22
N LEU A 92 -11.47 -9.09 15.45
CA LEU A 92 -11.50 -10.19 16.42
C LEU A 92 -11.24 -9.71 17.85
N ASP A 93 -10.29 -8.79 18.01
CA ASP A 93 -9.88 -8.23 19.30
C ASP A 93 -9.13 -6.92 19.03
N GLN A 94 -9.55 -5.82 19.64
CA GLN A 94 -8.91 -4.51 19.47
C GLN A 94 -7.64 -4.36 20.32
N GLU A 95 -7.46 -5.18 21.35
CA GLU A 95 -6.31 -5.10 22.26
C GLU A 95 -5.11 -5.95 21.79
N ARG A 96 -5.31 -6.82 20.80
CA ARG A 96 -4.23 -7.64 20.24
C ARG A 96 -3.30 -6.81 19.36
N SER A 97 -2.08 -7.32 19.15
CA SER A 97 -1.20 -6.79 18.12
C SER A 97 -1.76 -7.11 16.73
N VAL A 98 -1.76 -6.10 15.86
CA VAL A 98 -2.08 -6.28 14.43
C VAL A 98 -1.06 -7.25 13.81
N PRO A 99 -1.50 -8.31 13.10
CA PRO A 99 -0.62 -9.24 12.41
C PRO A 99 0.16 -8.58 11.28
N ASP A 100 1.33 -9.14 10.95
CA ASP A 100 2.15 -8.65 9.84
C ASP A 100 1.44 -8.74 8.49
N GLU A 101 0.62 -9.77 8.30
CA GLU A 101 -0.22 -9.95 7.11
C GLU A 101 -1.24 -8.81 6.99
N ALA A 102 -2.03 -8.56 8.04
CA ALA A 102 -3.00 -7.45 8.05
C ALA A 102 -2.35 -6.09 7.78
N LEU A 103 -1.13 -5.87 8.29
CA LEU A 103 -0.36 -4.65 7.99
C LEU A 103 0.01 -4.53 6.51
N ALA A 104 0.48 -5.61 5.88
CA ALA A 104 0.79 -5.62 4.45
C ALA A 104 -0.48 -5.42 3.61
N THR A 105 -1.54 -6.19 3.90
CA THR A 105 -2.85 -6.10 3.25
C THR A 105 -3.44 -4.69 3.35
N THR A 106 -3.31 -4.02 4.51
CA THR A 106 -3.78 -2.64 4.67
C THR A 106 -3.04 -1.67 3.75
N VAL A 107 -1.72 -1.82 3.58
CA VAL A 107 -0.95 -0.96 2.66
C VAL A 107 -1.44 -1.15 1.22
N GLU A 108 -1.64 -2.39 0.78
CA GLU A 108 -2.20 -2.69 -0.54
C GLU A 108 -3.61 -2.11 -0.68
N ALA A 109 -4.46 -2.32 0.32
CA ALA A 109 -5.83 -1.82 0.31
C ALA A 109 -5.90 -0.30 0.22
N ILE A 110 -5.02 0.43 0.90
CA ILE A 110 -4.90 1.89 0.76
C ILE A 110 -4.58 2.27 -0.70
N LEU A 111 -3.67 1.56 -1.37
CA LEU A 111 -3.35 1.83 -2.77
C LEU A 111 -4.55 1.53 -3.68
N GLY A 112 -5.29 0.44 -3.44
CA GLY A 112 -6.52 0.10 -4.14
C GLY A 112 -7.62 1.15 -3.94
N ALA A 113 -7.82 1.62 -2.71
CA ALA A 113 -8.78 2.66 -2.37
C ALA A 113 -8.45 3.99 -3.06
N VAL A 114 -7.18 4.41 -3.00
CA VAL A 114 -6.72 5.63 -3.69
C VAL A 114 -6.89 5.51 -5.20
N TRP A 115 -6.62 4.33 -5.77
CA TRP A 115 -6.81 4.09 -7.20
C TRP A 115 -8.28 4.32 -7.60
N LEU A 116 -9.23 3.72 -6.88
CA LEU A 116 -10.66 3.88 -7.16
C LEU A 116 -11.15 5.31 -6.93
N ASP A 117 -10.83 5.92 -5.79
CA ASP A 117 -11.26 7.27 -5.43
C ASP A 117 -10.73 8.36 -6.39
N SER A 118 -9.54 8.10 -6.95
CA SER A 118 -8.88 9.00 -7.89
C SER A 118 -9.29 8.80 -9.36
N GLU A 119 -10.33 8.01 -9.63
CA GLU A 119 -10.76 7.65 -10.99
C GLU A 119 -9.61 7.01 -11.77
N GLU A 120 -8.95 6.02 -11.15
CA GLU A 120 -7.88 5.21 -11.72
C GLU A 120 -6.61 6.02 -12.08
N SER A 121 -6.25 7.02 -11.27
CA SER A 121 -5.13 7.93 -11.55
C SER A 121 -3.77 7.35 -11.11
N PRO A 122 -2.85 7.01 -12.03
CA PRO A 122 -1.52 6.52 -11.66
C PRO A 122 -0.69 7.59 -10.94
N GLN A 123 -0.96 8.87 -11.22
CA GLN A 123 -0.24 9.98 -10.61
C GLN A 123 -0.55 10.12 -9.13
N LYS A 124 -1.83 9.93 -8.74
CA LYS A 124 -2.26 10.00 -7.34
C LYS A 124 -1.69 8.84 -6.53
N VAL A 125 -1.76 7.62 -7.06
CA VAL A 125 -1.15 6.44 -6.42
C VAL A 125 0.37 6.63 -6.29
N ASN A 126 1.05 7.10 -7.33
CA ASN A 126 2.50 7.36 -7.25
C ASN A 126 2.87 8.38 -6.17
N ASN A 127 2.06 9.42 -5.98
CA ASN A 127 2.29 10.42 -4.94
C ASN A 127 2.15 9.80 -3.55
N VAL A 128 1.14 8.95 -3.34
CA VAL A 128 0.99 8.18 -2.10
C VAL A 128 2.20 7.29 -1.87
N MET A 129 2.56 6.44 -2.84
CA MET A 129 3.72 5.53 -2.71
C MET A 129 5.02 6.26 -2.36
N LYS A 130 5.25 7.45 -2.94
CA LYS A 130 6.38 8.32 -2.60
C LYS A 130 6.26 8.89 -1.19
N LYS A 131 5.08 9.39 -0.82
CA LYS A 131 4.82 9.98 0.50
C LYS A 131 5.09 8.98 1.62
N ILE A 132 4.70 7.72 1.43
CA ILE A 132 4.91 6.64 2.39
C ILE A 132 6.24 5.87 2.19
N SER A 133 7.12 6.34 1.30
CA SER A 133 8.45 5.77 1.05
C SER A 133 8.43 4.27 0.73
N LEU A 134 7.46 3.81 -0.07
CA LEU A 134 7.31 2.39 -0.43
C LEU A 134 8.47 1.86 -1.27
N TYR A 135 9.13 2.74 -2.02
CA TYR A 135 10.26 2.44 -2.89
C TYR A 135 11.24 3.65 -2.91
N PRO A 136 12.51 3.46 -3.29
CA PRO A 136 13.53 4.51 -3.25
C PRO A 136 13.33 5.55 -4.35
N ALA A 137 13.82 6.77 -4.12
CA ALA A 137 13.71 7.86 -5.09
C ALA A 137 14.36 7.52 -6.45
N LYS A 138 15.43 6.70 -6.45
CA LYS A 138 16.09 6.14 -7.63
C LYS A 138 16.07 4.62 -7.56
N LEU A 139 15.63 3.96 -8.65
CA LEU A 139 15.68 2.50 -8.76
C LEU A 139 17.09 2.00 -9.12
N CYS A 140 17.94 2.86 -9.68
CA CYS A 140 19.29 2.54 -10.16
C CYS A 140 20.24 2.06 -9.06
N ASP A 141 19.91 2.30 -7.79
CA ASP A 141 20.74 1.89 -6.65
C ASP A 141 20.63 0.38 -6.34
N PHE A 142 19.76 -0.35 -7.05
CA PHE A 142 19.52 -1.80 -6.88
C PHE A 142 20.36 -2.71 -7.79
N ALA A 143 21.18 -2.13 -8.68
CA ALA A 143 21.98 -2.86 -9.65
C ALA A 143 23.44 -3.13 -9.18
N ARG A 144 23.68 -3.25 -7.88
CA ARG A 144 25.01 -3.59 -7.32
C ARG A 144 24.95 -4.81 -6.42
#